data_AF-A0A7V8UVK0-F1
#
_entry.id   AF-A0A7V8UVK0-F1
#
_cell.length_a   1.000
_cell.length_b   1.000
_cell.length_c   1.000
_cell.angle_alpha   90.00
_cell.angle_beta   90.00
_cell.angle_gamma   90.00
#
_symmetry.space_group_name_H-M   'P 1'
#
loop_
_entity.id
_entity.type
_entity.pdbx_description
1 polymer ?
#
loop_
_entity_poly.entity_id
_entity_poly.type
_entity_poly.pdbx_seq_one_letter_code
_entity_poly.pdbx_strand_id
1 'polypeptide(L)'
;MAPKATWRKEGAVRRKIVVAAALVAALGLGDTAFASHVERTLAPPGAEINVTAAPFVLSGVTGRIPRVTVRRTDADIPGPGVGTVSVEMFNLKLETPADALSGEIVGADARLVRRTIRLDGVGFGNLLGITDLDMANPYDISPSGGVASEARLTGTVPGTSDPATAIVTLRLVDGIFHMRPSQLIQVPSGTEREVLEGFTLDLDTRSLPLGGPADLVQLTGGSLEFGRDRVNTAIQAVDLEPLAKASTLERHDRQ
;
A
#
# COMPACT_ATOMS: atom_id res chain seq x y z
N MET A 1 25.02 28.32 -59.86
CA MET A 1 25.08 27.40 -58.70
C MET A 1 24.26 28.01 -57.56
N ALA A 2 23.12 27.42 -57.21
CA ALA A 2 22.31 27.85 -56.07
C ALA A 2 21.71 26.62 -55.37
N PRO A 3 21.85 26.49 -54.04
CA PRO A 3 21.46 25.30 -53.28
C PRO A 3 19.97 25.40 -52.90
N LYS A 4 19.05 25.08 -53.82
CA LYS A 4 17.60 25.02 -53.52
C LYS A 4 17.10 23.64 -53.11
N ALA A 5 17.91 22.59 -53.26
CA ALA A 5 17.48 21.20 -53.07
C ALA A 5 17.55 20.71 -51.61
N THR A 6 18.37 21.31 -50.76
CA THR A 6 18.61 20.86 -49.37
C THR A 6 17.52 21.34 -48.39
N TRP A 7 17.07 22.59 -48.52
CA TRP A 7 16.03 23.20 -47.65
C TRP A 7 14.67 22.48 -47.69
N ARG A 8 14.29 21.95 -48.85
CA ARG A 8 12.99 21.27 -49.04
C ARG A 8 12.95 19.89 -48.39
N LYS A 9 14.11 19.23 -48.25
CA LYS A 9 14.24 17.92 -47.60
C LYS A 9 14.21 18.05 -46.08
N GLU A 10 14.85 19.06 -45.50
CA GLU A 10 14.79 19.33 -44.04
C GLU A 10 13.37 19.64 -43.55
N GLY A 11 12.60 20.44 -44.31
CA GLY A 11 11.21 20.73 -43.98
C GLY A 11 10.30 19.49 -44.03
N ALA A 12 10.53 18.59 -44.99
CA ALA A 12 9.79 17.34 -45.10
C ALA A 12 10.14 16.34 -43.98
N VAL A 13 11.41 16.27 -43.58
CA VAL A 13 11.87 15.43 -42.45
C VAL A 13 11.30 15.96 -41.13
N ARG A 14 11.39 17.28 -40.87
CA ARG A 14 10.78 17.90 -39.67
C ARG A 14 9.28 17.65 -39.60
N ARG A 15 8.55 17.77 -40.72
CA ARG A 15 7.10 17.52 -40.75
C ARG A 15 6.77 16.05 -40.45
N LYS A 16 7.55 15.10 -40.96
CA LYS A 16 7.40 13.67 -40.63
C LYS A 16 7.66 13.40 -39.15
N ILE A 17 8.70 14.00 -38.56
CA ILE A 17 9.00 13.87 -37.13
C ILE A 17 7.86 14.43 -36.28
N VAL A 18 7.34 15.62 -36.61
CA VAL A 18 6.21 16.22 -35.89
C VAL A 18 4.95 15.35 -35.97
N VAL A 19 4.63 14.82 -37.16
CA VAL A 19 3.48 13.92 -37.33
C VAL A 19 3.66 12.62 -36.55
N ALA A 20 4.86 12.03 -36.58
CA ALA A 20 5.15 10.83 -35.79
C ALA A 20 5.06 11.11 -34.29
N ALA A 21 5.60 12.23 -33.80
CA ALA A 21 5.50 12.64 -32.41
C ALA A 21 4.04 12.88 -31.98
N ALA A 22 3.23 13.52 -32.83
CA ALA A 22 1.81 13.74 -32.57
C ALA A 22 1.02 12.42 -32.52
N LEU A 23 1.34 11.46 -33.39
CA LEU A 23 0.75 10.11 -33.37
C LEU A 23 1.10 9.35 -32.09
N VAL A 24 2.38 9.37 -31.69
CA VAL A 24 2.83 8.75 -30.44
C VAL A 24 2.13 9.37 -29.23
N ALA A 25 2.00 10.70 -29.21
CA ALA A 25 1.28 11.41 -28.15
C ALA A 25 -0.21 11.04 -28.13
N ALA A 26 -0.87 10.98 -29.29
CA ALA A 26 -2.29 10.60 -29.39
C ALA A 26 -2.54 9.15 -28.93
N LEU A 27 -1.65 8.22 -29.31
CA LEU A 27 -1.72 6.83 -28.85
C LEU A 27 -1.50 6.72 -27.33
N GLY A 28 -0.53 7.46 -26.79
CA GLY A 28 -0.29 7.52 -25.34
C GLY A 28 -1.48 8.06 -24.56
N LEU A 29 -2.13 9.12 -25.03
CA LEU A 29 -3.35 9.65 -24.40
C LEU A 29 -4.52 8.66 -24.47
N GLY A 30 -4.67 7.97 -25.60
CA GLY A 30 -5.68 6.92 -25.75
C GLY A 30 -5.47 5.76 -24.77
N ASP A 31 -4.22 5.35 -24.58
CA ASP A 31 -3.84 4.29 -23.63
C ASP A 31 -4.16 4.67 -22.18
N THR A 32 -3.79 5.88 -21.75
CA THR A 32 -4.11 6.39 -20.42
C THR A 32 -5.62 6.52 -20.21
N ALA A 33 -6.36 7.03 -21.20
CA ALA A 33 -7.81 7.16 -21.10
C ALA A 33 -8.49 5.79 -20.93
N PHE A 34 -7.98 4.77 -21.62
CA PHE A 34 -8.50 3.41 -21.52
C PHE A 34 -8.16 2.77 -20.18
N ALA A 35 -6.93 2.94 -19.68
CA ALA A 35 -6.55 2.52 -18.32
C ALA A 35 -7.44 3.18 -17.26
N SER A 36 -7.67 4.49 -17.33
CA SER A 36 -8.55 5.21 -16.40
C SER A 36 -10.01 4.77 -16.49
N HIS A 37 -10.48 4.36 -17.67
CA HIS A 37 -11.82 3.78 -17.79
C HIS A 37 -11.91 2.44 -17.03
N VAL A 38 -10.91 1.56 -17.19
CA VAL A 38 -10.86 0.27 -16.48
C VAL A 38 -10.72 0.47 -14.98
N GLU A 39 -9.84 1.38 -14.54
CA GLU A 39 -9.70 1.75 -13.13
C GLU A 39 -11.03 2.18 -12.51
N ARG A 40 -11.81 3.00 -13.24
CA ARG A 40 -13.12 3.47 -12.79
C ARG A 40 -14.15 2.33 -12.71
N THR A 41 -14.12 1.37 -13.64
CA THR A 41 -15.02 0.22 -13.65
C THR A 41 -14.72 -0.74 -12.50
N LEU A 42 -13.44 -0.90 -12.16
CA LEU A 42 -13.00 -1.75 -11.06
C LEU A 42 -13.22 -1.13 -9.67
N ALA A 43 -13.21 0.21 -9.57
CA ALA A 43 -13.15 0.91 -8.29
C ALA A 43 -14.41 0.67 -7.44
N PRO A 44 -14.30 0.00 -6.27
CA PRO A 44 -15.42 -0.07 -5.35
C PRO A 44 -15.71 1.32 -4.75
N PRO A 45 -16.92 1.54 -4.23
CA PRO A 45 -17.27 2.82 -3.61
C PRO A 45 -16.29 3.25 -2.51
N GLY A 46 -15.72 4.45 -2.68
CA GLY A 46 -14.80 5.04 -1.70
C GLY A 46 -13.38 4.46 -1.71
N ALA A 47 -12.99 3.65 -2.70
CA ALA A 47 -11.61 3.28 -2.94
C ALA A 47 -11.07 3.85 -4.26
N GLU A 48 -9.77 4.03 -4.29
CA GLU A 48 -9.00 4.36 -5.48
C GLU A 48 -8.43 3.08 -6.08
N ILE A 49 -8.50 2.94 -7.41
CA ILE A 49 -7.80 1.88 -8.13
C ILE A 49 -6.82 2.51 -9.11
N ASN A 50 -5.62 1.93 -9.16
CA ASN A 50 -4.65 2.22 -10.19
C ASN A 50 -4.21 0.92 -10.88
N VAL A 51 -4.16 0.96 -12.21
CA VAL A 51 -3.63 -0.13 -13.03
C VAL A 51 -2.34 0.34 -13.68
N THR A 52 -1.21 -0.24 -13.24
CA THR A 52 0.10 0.10 -13.79
C THR A 52 0.43 -0.84 -14.94
N ALA A 53 0.38 -0.31 -16.16
CA ALA A 53 0.87 -0.95 -17.39
C ALA A 53 1.25 0.14 -18.40
N ALA A 54 2.29 -0.10 -19.19
CA ALA A 54 2.74 0.85 -20.21
C ALA A 54 3.24 0.13 -21.47
N PRO A 55 2.51 0.19 -22.60
CA PRO A 55 1.12 0.67 -22.72
C PRO A 55 0.11 -0.34 -22.13
N PHE A 56 -0.96 0.15 -21.52
CA PHE A 56 -2.04 -0.67 -20.97
C PHE A 56 -2.76 -1.54 -22.00
N VAL A 57 -3.01 -1.04 -23.21
CA VAL A 57 -3.69 -1.82 -24.28
C VAL A 57 -2.97 -3.11 -24.64
N LEU A 58 -1.66 -3.20 -24.39
CA LEU A 58 -0.88 -4.43 -24.59
C LEU A 58 -1.29 -5.53 -23.60
N SER A 59 -1.84 -5.17 -22.44
CA SER A 59 -2.43 -6.11 -21.47
C SER A 59 -3.61 -6.85 -22.09
N GLY A 60 -4.42 -6.18 -22.92
CA GLY A 60 -5.52 -6.79 -23.68
C GLY A 60 -5.10 -7.82 -24.72
N VAL A 61 -3.83 -7.76 -25.16
CA VAL A 61 -3.26 -8.70 -26.13
C VAL A 61 -2.50 -9.83 -25.43
N THR A 62 -1.75 -9.49 -24.39
CA THR A 62 -0.86 -10.41 -23.69
C THR A 62 -1.52 -11.15 -22.53
N GLY A 63 -2.66 -10.65 -22.04
CA GLY A 63 -3.31 -11.11 -20.83
C GLY A 63 -2.47 -10.88 -19.57
N ARG A 64 -1.56 -9.91 -19.59
CA ARG A 64 -0.67 -9.62 -18.47
C ARG A 64 -0.87 -8.21 -17.94
N ILE A 65 -1.12 -8.09 -16.65
CA ILE A 65 -1.21 -6.80 -15.95
C ILE A 65 -0.08 -6.75 -14.91
N PRO A 66 0.90 -5.83 -15.05
CA PRO A 66 2.04 -5.77 -14.14
C PRO A 66 1.65 -5.49 -12.69
N ARG A 67 0.75 -4.52 -12.46
CA ARG A 67 0.22 -4.24 -11.12
C ARG A 67 -1.18 -3.65 -11.16
N VAL A 68 -2.01 -4.08 -10.22
CA VAL A 68 -3.25 -3.41 -9.85
C VAL A 68 -3.16 -3.05 -8.38
N THR A 69 -3.42 -1.80 -8.03
CA THR A 69 -3.43 -1.31 -6.65
C THR A 69 -4.81 -0.80 -6.33
N VAL A 70 -5.41 -1.32 -5.27
CA VAL A 70 -6.67 -0.86 -4.69
C VAL A 70 -6.35 -0.24 -3.34
N ARG A 71 -6.78 0.99 -3.08
CA ARG A 71 -6.45 1.71 -1.86
C ARG A 71 -7.65 2.47 -1.33
N ARG A 72 -7.81 2.46 -0.01
CA ARG A 72 -8.75 3.30 0.71
C ARG A 72 -8.00 4.08 1.78
N THR A 73 -7.96 5.39 1.60
CA THR A 73 -7.45 6.35 2.60
C THR A 73 -8.58 6.67 3.58
N ASP A 74 -8.23 7.07 4.81
CA ASP A 74 -9.18 7.41 5.87
C ASP A 74 -10.23 6.31 6.14
N ALA A 75 -9.78 5.06 6.05
CA ALA A 75 -10.59 3.89 6.28
C ALA A 75 -10.79 3.69 7.79
N ASP A 76 -12.04 3.42 8.20
CA ASP A 76 -12.33 3.00 9.57
C ASP A 76 -11.96 1.52 9.76
N ILE A 77 -10.83 1.29 10.43
CA ILE A 77 -10.25 -0.02 10.68
C ILE A 77 -10.68 -0.47 12.08
N PRO A 78 -11.38 -1.61 12.21
CA PRO A 78 -11.80 -2.10 13.52
C PRO A 78 -10.63 -2.27 14.49
N GLY A 79 -10.69 -1.57 15.63
CA GLY A 79 -9.62 -1.50 16.63
C GLY A 79 -8.82 -0.20 16.51
N PRO A 80 -7.87 -0.07 15.56
CA PRO A 80 -7.06 1.13 15.41
C PRO A 80 -7.84 2.41 15.08
N GLY A 81 -9.03 2.31 14.48
CA GLY A 81 -9.76 3.47 13.98
C GLY A 81 -9.26 3.87 12.60
N VAL A 82 -8.98 5.15 12.37
CA VAL A 82 -8.70 5.66 11.02
C VAL A 82 -7.29 5.29 10.53
N GLY A 83 -7.19 4.81 9.29
CA GLY A 83 -5.91 4.56 8.63
C GLY A 83 -6.03 4.33 7.13
N THR A 84 -4.95 3.92 6.47
CA THR A 84 -4.98 3.55 5.05
C THR A 84 -4.94 2.05 4.90
N VAL A 85 -5.79 1.49 4.04
CA VAL A 85 -5.76 0.06 3.69
C VAL A 85 -5.58 -0.10 2.19
N SER A 86 -4.69 -0.99 1.79
CA SER A 86 -4.42 -1.25 0.37
C SER A 86 -4.27 -2.74 0.07
N VAL A 87 -4.64 -3.09 -1.16
CA VAL A 87 -4.38 -4.38 -1.78
C VAL A 87 -3.62 -4.13 -3.08
N GLU A 88 -2.43 -4.69 -3.18
CA GLU A 88 -1.60 -4.65 -4.38
C GLU A 88 -1.48 -6.04 -4.97
N MET A 89 -1.84 -6.17 -6.25
CA MET A 89 -1.81 -7.40 -7.01
C MET A 89 -0.71 -7.27 -8.07
N PHE A 90 0.22 -8.21 -8.12
CA PHE A 90 1.42 -8.12 -8.95
C PHE A 90 1.49 -9.25 -9.97
N ASN A 91 1.88 -8.88 -11.20
CA ASN A 91 2.10 -9.76 -12.33
C ASN A 91 0.91 -10.70 -12.56
N LEU A 92 -0.27 -10.13 -12.79
CA LEU A 92 -1.48 -10.88 -13.07
C LEU A 92 -1.35 -11.51 -14.47
N LYS A 93 -1.85 -12.73 -14.59
CA LYS A 93 -2.02 -13.45 -15.84
C LYS A 93 -3.49 -13.87 -15.93
N LEU A 94 -4.18 -13.30 -16.91
CA LEU A 94 -5.56 -13.62 -17.21
C LEU A 94 -5.61 -14.85 -18.12
N GLU A 95 -6.67 -15.66 -17.99
CA GLU A 95 -6.94 -16.75 -18.92
C GLU A 95 -7.33 -16.22 -20.29
N THR A 96 -8.20 -15.21 -20.32
CA THR A 96 -8.62 -14.51 -21.53
C THR A 96 -7.98 -13.12 -21.56
N PRO A 97 -7.08 -12.83 -22.53
CA PRO A 97 -6.42 -11.53 -22.61
C PRO A 97 -7.37 -10.33 -22.71
N ALA A 98 -8.48 -10.47 -23.42
CA ALA A 98 -9.45 -9.39 -23.63
C ALA A 98 -10.08 -8.89 -22.33
N ASP A 99 -10.16 -9.73 -21.29
CA ASP A 99 -10.73 -9.40 -19.98
C ASP A 99 -9.95 -8.28 -19.28
N ALA A 100 -8.67 -8.11 -19.62
CA ALA A 100 -7.88 -6.98 -19.12
C ALA A 100 -8.49 -5.64 -19.53
N LEU A 101 -9.16 -5.58 -20.69
CA LEU A 101 -9.76 -4.37 -21.22
C LEU A 101 -11.17 -4.08 -20.66
N SER A 102 -11.87 -5.11 -20.17
CA SER A 102 -13.15 -4.95 -19.46
C SER A 102 -12.99 -4.78 -17.95
N GLY A 103 -11.80 -5.04 -17.40
CA GLY A 103 -11.56 -5.03 -15.96
C GLY A 103 -12.01 -6.33 -15.29
N GLU A 104 -12.15 -7.42 -16.02
CA GLU A 104 -12.49 -8.73 -15.46
C GLU A 104 -11.21 -9.42 -14.98
N ILE A 105 -10.77 -9.11 -13.76
CA ILE A 105 -9.50 -9.62 -13.20
C ILE A 105 -9.67 -10.68 -12.10
N VAL A 106 -10.89 -10.91 -11.63
CA VAL A 106 -11.19 -11.94 -10.63
C VAL A 106 -10.96 -13.32 -11.25
N GLY A 107 -10.28 -14.21 -10.53
CA GLY A 107 -9.88 -15.53 -11.02
C GLY A 107 -8.53 -15.53 -11.75
N ALA A 108 -7.97 -14.37 -12.12
CA ALA A 108 -6.65 -14.30 -12.73
C ALA A 108 -5.55 -14.80 -11.78
N ASP A 109 -4.53 -15.45 -12.32
CA ASP A 109 -3.35 -15.87 -11.56
C ASP A 109 -2.49 -14.66 -11.22
N ALA A 110 -2.19 -14.43 -9.95
CA ALA A 110 -1.27 -13.40 -9.49
C ALA A 110 -0.04 -14.03 -8.85
N ARG A 111 1.13 -13.45 -9.16
CA ARG A 111 2.39 -13.87 -8.52
C ARG A 111 2.39 -13.49 -7.04
N LEU A 112 1.83 -12.33 -6.71
CA LEU A 112 1.73 -11.83 -5.35
C LEU A 112 0.45 -10.99 -5.22
N VAL A 113 -0.29 -11.22 -4.15
CA VAL A 113 -1.29 -10.30 -3.62
C VAL A 113 -0.84 -9.86 -2.24
N ARG A 114 -0.53 -8.58 -2.10
CA ARG A 114 -0.09 -7.96 -0.86
C ARG A 114 -1.22 -7.12 -0.30
N ARG A 115 -1.60 -7.37 0.95
CA ARG A 115 -2.54 -6.53 1.67
C ARG A 115 -1.81 -5.79 2.77
N THR A 116 -2.00 -4.48 2.83
CA THR A 116 -1.33 -3.63 3.82
C THR A 116 -2.32 -2.74 4.54
N ILE A 117 -2.02 -2.50 5.81
CA ILE A 117 -2.66 -1.48 6.64
C ILE A 117 -1.57 -0.55 7.13
N ARG A 118 -1.78 0.75 6.95
CA ARG A 118 -0.88 1.79 7.41
C ARG A 118 -1.60 2.67 8.43
N LEU A 119 -1.03 2.73 9.64
CA LEU A 119 -1.53 3.51 10.76
C LEU A 119 -0.54 4.62 11.07
N ASP A 120 -1.01 5.86 11.04
CA ASP A 120 -0.23 7.02 11.47
C ASP A 120 -0.32 7.22 12.99
N GLY A 121 0.24 8.33 13.49
CA GLY A 121 0.20 8.67 14.91
C GLY A 121 -1.22 8.70 15.50
N VAL A 122 -2.22 9.08 14.70
CA VAL A 122 -3.62 9.12 15.15
C VAL A 122 -4.18 7.71 15.27
N GLY A 123 -4.09 6.91 14.19
CA GLY A 123 -4.63 5.55 14.17
C GLY A 123 -3.90 4.61 15.14
N PHE A 124 -2.58 4.70 15.22
CA PHE A 124 -1.81 3.88 16.16
C PHE A 124 -1.91 4.41 17.60
N GLY A 125 -1.99 5.73 17.79
CA GLY A 125 -2.21 6.35 19.11
C GLY A 125 -3.50 5.89 19.77
N ASN A 126 -4.57 5.70 19.00
CA ASN A 126 -5.82 5.16 19.49
C ASN A 126 -5.68 3.74 20.09
N LEU A 127 -4.78 2.89 19.55
CA LEU A 127 -4.49 1.57 20.14
C LEU A 127 -3.78 1.66 21.49
N LEU A 128 -2.99 2.71 21.69
CA LEU A 128 -2.23 2.95 22.92
C LEU A 128 -3.00 3.82 23.93
N GLY A 129 -4.13 4.41 23.53
CA GLY A 129 -4.82 5.44 24.31
C GLY A 129 -4.06 6.76 24.38
N ILE A 130 -3.23 7.08 23.39
CA ILE A 130 -2.39 8.27 23.30
C ILE A 130 -2.90 9.16 22.18
N THR A 131 -3.33 10.37 22.51
CA THR A 131 -3.98 11.29 21.53
C THR A 131 -3.00 12.18 20.78
N ASP A 132 -1.79 12.36 21.32
CA ASP A 132 -0.71 13.21 20.81
C ASP A 132 0.49 12.38 20.34
N LEU A 133 0.25 11.14 19.92
CA LEU A 133 1.31 10.22 19.52
C LEU A 133 1.99 10.70 18.23
N ASP A 134 3.29 10.94 18.33
CA ASP A 134 4.20 11.10 17.20
C ASP A 134 5.05 9.83 17.03
N MET A 135 5.26 9.45 15.76
CA MET A 135 6.05 8.29 15.38
C MET A 135 7.11 8.69 14.37
N ALA A 136 8.37 8.36 14.66
CA ALA A 136 9.49 8.68 13.79
C ALA A 136 10.47 7.52 13.70
N ASN A 137 11.24 7.48 12.60
CA ASN A 137 12.34 6.54 12.47
C ASN A 137 13.43 6.93 13.49
N PRO A 138 13.93 5.98 14.29
CA PRO A 138 14.85 6.29 15.39
C PRO A 138 16.23 6.75 14.91
N TYR A 139 16.61 6.42 13.67
CA TYR A 139 17.95 6.68 13.12
C TYR A 139 17.97 7.82 12.09
N ASP A 140 16.91 7.95 11.30
CA ASP A 140 16.76 9.01 10.30
C ASP A 140 15.31 9.48 10.20
N ILE A 141 15.03 10.63 10.82
CA ILE A 141 13.69 11.24 10.85
C ILE A 141 13.29 11.91 9.52
N SER A 142 14.13 11.87 8.49
CA SER A 142 13.78 12.43 7.18
C SER A 142 12.65 11.63 6.52
N PRO A 143 11.85 12.24 5.62
CA PRO A 143 10.84 11.52 4.84
C PRO A 143 11.41 10.35 4.01
N SER A 144 12.72 10.39 3.74
CA SER A 144 13.48 9.37 3.01
C SER A 144 14.20 8.35 3.91
N GLY A 145 14.02 8.40 5.24
CA GLY A 145 14.75 7.58 6.21
C GLY A 145 14.53 6.06 6.12
N GLY A 146 13.70 5.62 5.17
CA GLY A 146 13.50 4.21 4.86
C GLY A 146 12.61 3.50 5.87
N VAL A 147 12.72 2.17 5.86
CA VAL A 147 11.95 1.27 6.74
C VAL A 147 12.75 0.95 8.01
N ALA A 148 12.07 0.79 9.14
CA ALA A 148 12.70 0.38 10.40
C ALA A 148 11.87 -0.67 11.15
N SER A 149 12.54 -1.59 11.83
CA SER A 149 11.92 -2.53 12.78
C SER A 149 11.88 -1.99 14.21
N GLU A 150 12.10 -0.69 14.36
CA GLU A 150 12.03 0.07 15.59
C GLU A 150 11.36 1.40 15.28
N ALA A 151 10.74 2.01 16.29
CA ALA A 151 10.12 3.32 16.17
C ALA A 151 10.51 4.18 17.38
N ARG A 152 10.75 5.47 17.13
CA ARG A 152 10.76 6.48 18.17
C ARG A 152 9.33 6.95 18.37
N LEU A 153 8.77 6.69 19.54
CA LEU A 153 7.45 7.16 19.94
C LEU A 153 7.61 8.36 20.86
N THR A 154 6.82 9.40 20.64
CA THR A 154 6.66 10.52 21.57
C THR A 154 5.19 10.77 21.82
N GLY A 155 4.78 10.91 23.06
CA GLY A 155 3.39 11.22 23.40
C GLY A 155 3.13 11.12 24.90
N THR A 156 1.93 11.52 25.29
CA THR A 156 1.48 11.49 26.69
C THR A 156 0.79 10.17 26.97
N VAL A 157 1.48 9.27 27.69
CA VAL A 157 0.94 7.94 28.00
C VAL A 157 -0.23 8.04 29.00
N PRO A 158 -1.17 7.08 29.00
CA PRO A 158 -2.27 7.08 29.97
C PRO A 158 -1.76 7.12 31.42
N GLY A 159 -2.29 8.05 32.20
CA GLY A 159 -1.93 8.22 33.61
C GLY A 159 -0.80 9.21 33.88
N THR A 160 -0.18 9.80 32.86
CA THR A 160 0.81 10.89 33.01
C THR A 160 0.26 12.21 32.46
N SER A 161 0.88 13.32 32.86
CA SER A 161 0.54 14.68 32.39
C SER A 161 1.53 15.24 31.38
N ASP A 162 2.76 14.72 31.39
CA ASP A 162 3.85 15.19 30.55
C ASP A 162 4.20 14.11 29.50
N PRO A 163 4.59 14.54 28.28
CA PRO A 163 4.95 13.62 27.22
C PRO A 163 6.28 12.91 27.52
N ALA A 164 6.37 11.66 27.07
CA ALA A 164 7.56 10.86 27.13
C ALA A 164 8.00 10.42 25.73
N THR A 165 9.29 10.14 25.57
CA THR A 165 9.89 9.64 24.34
C THR A 165 10.64 8.35 24.62
N ALA A 166 10.34 7.31 23.84
CA ALA A 166 11.04 6.03 23.88
C ALA A 166 11.30 5.49 22.47
N ILE A 167 12.34 4.67 22.35
CA ILE A 167 12.51 3.77 21.21
C ILE A 167 11.85 2.44 21.57
N VAL A 168 11.01 1.94 20.67
CA VAL A 168 10.35 0.65 20.79
C VAL A 168 10.79 -0.28 19.67
N THR A 169 10.87 -1.57 19.99
CA THR A 169 11.06 -2.65 19.01
C THR A 169 9.72 -3.09 18.44
N LEU A 170 9.71 -3.45 17.16
CA LEU A 170 8.55 -3.91 16.42
C LEU A 170 8.80 -5.37 15.99
N ARG A 171 8.02 -6.30 16.52
CA ARG A 171 8.20 -7.74 16.26
C ARG A 171 6.88 -8.42 15.98
N LEU A 172 6.90 -9.42 15.10
CA LEU A 172 5.80 -10.36 14.88
C LEU A 172 6.25 -11.74 15.33
N VAL A 173 5.45 -12.37 16.19
CA VAL A 173 5.64 -13.75 16.64
C VAL A 173 4.28 -14.44 16.57
N ASP A 174 4.18 -15.50 15.76
CA ASP A 174 2.96 -16.30 15.59
C ASP A 174 1.68 -15.47 15.33
N GLY A 175 1.80 -14.43 14.51
CA GLY A 175 0.70 -13.52 14.17
C GLY A 175 0.32 -12.52 15.25
N ILE A 176 1.04 -12.49 16.37
CA ILE A 176 0.93 -11.46 17.39
C ILE A 176 2.02 -10.41 17.16
N PHE A 177 1.59 -9.16 17.06
CA PHE A 177 2.49 -8.02 17.08
C PHE A 177 2.87 -7.69 18.52
N HIS A 178 4.17 -7.60 18.75
CA HIS A 178 4.77 -7.21 20.03
C HIS A 178 5.53 -5.90 19.83
N MET A 179 5.10 -4.89 20.58
CA MET A 179 5.80 -3.63 20.75
C MET A 179 6.39 -3.56 22.14
N ARG A 180 7.70 -3.38 22.25
CA ARG A 180 8.39 -3.30 23.54
C ARG A 180 9.39 -2.15 23.57
N PRO A 181 9.37 -1.28 24.59
CA PRO A 181 10.41 -0.27 24.77
C PRO A 181 11.79 -0.92 24.90
N SER A 182 12.74 -0.46 24.08
CA SER A 182 14.16 -0.85 24.18
C SER A 182 15.01 0.24 24.81
N GLN A 183 14.60 1.51 24.68
CA GLN A 183 15.32 2.64 25.24
C GLN A 183 14.37 3.77 25.63
N LEU A 184 14.51 4.27 26.85
CA LEU A 184 13.87 5.51 27.28
C LEU A 184 14.77 6.70 26.93
N ILE A 185 14.24 7.69 26.22
CA ILE A 185 15.00 8.87 25.74
C ILE A 185 14.73 10.07 26.64
N GLN A 186 13.45 10.37 26.85
CA GLN A 186 13.00 11.47 27.70
C GLN A 186 11.77 11.01 28.47
N VAL A 187 11.86 11.01 29.80
CA VAL A 187 10.80 10.52 30.67
C VAL A 187 10.68 11.45 31.88
N PRO A 188 9.47 11.91 32.22
CA PRO A 188 9.23 12.65 33.46
C PRO A 188 9.69 11.83 34.67
N SER A 189 10.34 12.49 35.64
CA SER A 189 10.89 11.78 36.80
C SER A 189 9.80 11.08 37.60
N GLY A 190 9.99 9.78 37.86
CA GLY A 190 9.05 8.99 38.66
C GLY A 190 7.86 8.42 37.88
N THR A 191 7.85 8.53 36.54
CA THR A 191 6.82 7.93 35.67
C THR A 191 7.37 6.84 34.75
N GLU A 192 8.58 6.33 35.03
CA GLU A 192 9.28 5.39 34.15
C GLU A 192 8.48 4.11 33.91
N ARG A 193 7.78 3.61 34.93
CA ARG A 193 6.97 2.39 34.83
C ARG A 193 5.74 2.62 33.95
N GLU A 194 5.04 3.73 34.16
CA GLU A 194 3.87 4.14 33.39
C GLU A 194 4.22 4.31 31.90
N VAL A 195 5.39 4.90 31.61
CA VAL A 195 5.88 5.05 30.23
C VAL A 195 6.22 3.70 29.60
N LEU A 196 6.88 2.80 30.34
CA LEU A 196 7.19 1.45 29.84
C LEU A 196 5.91 0.66 29.53
N GLU A 197 4.92 0.73 30.41
CA GLU A 197 3.61 0.09 30.23
C GLU A 197 2.82 0.73 29.07
N GLY A 198 2.76 2.06 28.99
CA GLY A 198 2.02 2.80 27.96
C GLY A 198 2.60 2.66 26.54
N PHE A 199 3.91 2.42 26.42
CA PHE A 199 4.56 2.08 25.14
C PHE A 199 4.76 0.57 24.93
N THR A 200 4.03 -0.27 25.67
CA THR A 200 3.96 -1.70 25.43
C THR A 200 2.61 -2.05 24.82
N LEU A 201 2.62 -2.80 23.72
CA LEU A 201 1.39 -3.28 23.07
C LEU A 201 1.56 -4.71 22.58
N ASP A 202 0.53 -5.51 22.80
CA ASP A 202 0.31 -6.79 22.12
C ASP A 202 -0.97 -6.72 21.30
N LEU A 203 -0.87 -7.02 20.02
CA LEU A 203 -2.00 -6.99 19.10
C LEU A 203 -2.06 -8.29 18.30
N ASP A 204 -3.17 -9.02 18.41
CA ASP A 204 -3.43 -10.13 17.48
C ASP A 204 -3.77 -9.55 16.10
N THR A 205 -2.84 -9.70 15.15
CA THR A 205 -2.98 -9.13 13.81
C THR A 205 -4.08 -9.82 12.97
N ARG A 206 -4.61 -10.96 13.41
CA ARG A 206 -5.79 -11.60 12.80
C ARG A 206 -7.06 -10.77 12.98
N SER A 207 -7.08 -9.88 13.97
CA SER A 207 -8.17 -8.92 14.16
C SER A 207 -8.21 -7.85 13.07
N LEU A 208 -7.06 -7.58 12.42
CA LEU A 208 -6.94 -6.60 11.36
C LEU A 208 -7.51 -7.14 10.03
N PRO A 209 -8.05 -6.28 9.15
CA PRO A 209 -8.53 -6.66 7.83
C PRO A 209 -7.38 -6.95 6.84
N LEU A 210 -6.47 -7.86 7.19
CA LEU A 210 -5.39 -8.37 6.33
C LEU A 210 -5.77 -9.71 5.67
N GLY A 211 -6.89 -10.30 6.07
CA GLY A 211 -7.36 -11.60 5.63
C GLY A 211 -6.70 -12.79 6.32
N GLY A 212 -5.86 -12.55 7.32
CA GLY A 212 -5.12 -13.52 8.15
C GLY A 212 -4.02 -12.82 8.95
N PRO A 213 -3.11 -13.55 9.60
CA PRO A 213 -2.06 -12.94 10.41
C PRO A 213 -1.09 -12.14 9.52
N ALA A 214 -0.58 -11.02 10.06
CA ALA A 214 0.47 -10.26 9.41
C ALA A 214 1.78 -11.07 9.37
N ASP A 215 2.52 -10.93 8.27
CA ASP A 215 3.88 -11.45 8.09
C ASP A 215 4.93 -10.34 8.02
N LEU A 216 4.48 -9.09 7.96
CA LEU A 216 5.31 -7.89 7.93
C LEU A 216 4.82 -6.87 8.96
N VAL A 217 5.76 -6.32 9.73
CA VAL A 217 5.57 -5.08 10.47
C VAL A 217 6.79 -4.18 10.30
N GLN A 218 6.58 -2.92 9.98
CA GLN A 218 7.66 -1.94 9.83
C GLN A 218 7.16 -0.51 10.00
N LEU A 219 8.02 0.37 10.46
CA LEU A 219 7.80 1.80 10.39
C LEU A 219 8.24 2.33 9.03
N THR A 220 7.38 3.09 8.35
CA THR A 220 7.69 3.79 7.10
C THR A 220 7.09 5.20 7.12
N GLY A 221 7.93 6.24 6.98
CA GLY A 221 7.47 7.63 6.84
C GLY A 221 6.51 8.08 7.94
N GLY A 222 6.82 7.78 9.20
CA GLY A 222 6.01 8.15 10.37
C GLY A 222 4.73 7.34 10.57
N SER A 223 4.60 6.20 9.89
CA SER A 223 3.45 5.30 10.05
C SER A 223 3.91 3.86 10.24
N LEU A 224 3.15 3.12 11.04
CA LEU A 224 3.34 1.69 11.17
C LEU A 224 2.57 0.98 10.06
N GLU A 225 3.26 0.11 9.32
CA GLU A 225 2.69 -0.73 8.28
C GLU A 225 2.62 -2.18 8.76
N PHE A 226 1.43 -2.76 8.68
CA PHE A 226 1.21 -4.20 8.79
C PHE A 226 0.90 -4.77 7.41
N GLY A 227 1.57 -5.84 7.03
CA GLY A 227 1.43 -6.47 5.73
C GLY A 227 1.12 -7.95 5.82
N ARG A 228 0.47 -8.46 4.77
CA ARG A 228 0.35 -9.89 4.50
C ARG A 228 0.47 -10.17 3.01
N ASP A 229 1.29 -11.15 2.68
CA ASP A 229 1.51 -11.62 1.32
C ASP A 229 0.82 -12.96 1.05
N ARG A 230 0.14 -13.06 -0.08
CA ARG A 230 -0.30 -14.32 -0.69
C ARG A 230 0.42 -14.50 -2.02
N VAL A 231 1.25 -15.52 -2.13
CA VAL A 231 2.06 -15.79 -3.32
C VAL A 231 1.42 -16.85 -4.21
N ASN A 232 1.60 -16.72 -5.53
CA ASN A 232 1.11 -17.66 -6.55
C ASN A 232 -0.36 -18.07 -6.31
N THR A 233 -1.25 -17.10 -6.28
CA THR A 233 -2.66 -17.26 -5.91
C THR A 233 -3.55 -16.66 -6.98
N ALA A 234 -4.78 -17.15 -7.09
CA ALA A 234 -5.81 -16.48 -7.87
C ALA A 234 -6.30 -15.20 -7.15
N ILE A 235 -6.68 -14.19 -7.94
CA ILE A 235 -7.38 -13.00 -7.47
C ILE A 235 -8.79 -13.37 -7.06
N GLN A 236 -9.20 -12.92 -5.87
CA GLN A 236 -10.54 -13.10 -5.34
C GLN A 236 -11.30 -11.78 -5.40
N ALA A 237 -12.64 -11.81 -5.44
CA ALA A 237 -13.45 -10.60 -5.41
C ALA A 237 -13.13 -9.71 -4.19
N VAL A 238 -12.81 -10.34 -3.05
CA VAL A 238 -12.44 -9.66 -1.80
C VAL A 238 -11.13 -8.87 -1.90
N ASP A 239 -10.26 -9.17 -2.88
CA ASP A 239 -9.03 -8.41 -3.12
C ASP A 239 -9.29 -7.05 -3.75
N LEU A 240 -10.48 -6.87 -4.35
CA LEU A 240 -10.96 -5.58 -4.83
C LEU A 240 -11.63 -4.77 -3.73
N GLU A 241 -11.81 -5.33 -2.52
CA GLU A 241 -12.46 -4.68 -1.39
C GLU A 241 -11.46 -4.53 -0.21
N PRO A 242 -10.73 -3.40 -0.11
CA PRO A 242 -9.64 -3.24 0.85
C PRO A 242 -10.03 -3.40 2.32
N LEU A 243 -11.31 -3.24 2.67
CA LEU A 243 -11.81 -3.41 4.04
C LEU A 243 -12.50 -4.76 4.28
N ALA A 244 -12.84 -5.51 3.23
CA ALA A 244 -13.56 -6.75 3.41
C ALA A 244 -12.65 -7.78 4.07
N LYS A 245 -13.09 -8.36 5.20
CA LYS A 245 -12.35 -9.49 5.80
C LYS A 245 -12.27 -10.58 4.72
N ALA A 246 -11.06 -11.03 4.37
CA ALA A 246 -10.93 -12.12 3.42
C ALA A 246 -11.84 -13.26 3.87
N SER A 247 -12.71 -13.74 2.97
CA SER A 247 -13.47 -14.94 3.26
C SER A 247 -12.46 -16.05 3.52
N THR A 248 -12.51 -16.60 4.72
CA THR A 248 -11.94 -17.92 4.98
C THR A 248 -12.79 -18.87 4.14
N LEU A 249 -12.44 -19.05 2.87
CA LEU A 249 -12.96 -20.16 2.10
C LEU A 249 -12.68 -21.40 2.92
N GLU A 250 -13.78 -22.04 3.25
CA GLU A 250 -13.91 -23.01 4.30
C GLU A 250 -12.94 -24.18 4.08
N ARG A 251 -12.38 -24.58 5.20
CA ARG A 251 -11.98 -25.94 5.54
C ARG A 251 -12.91 -26.95 4.83
N HIS A 252 -12.55 -27.42 3.63
CA HIS A 252 -13.13 -28.63 3.06
C HIS A 252 -12.41 -29.83 3.70
N ASP A 253 -13.14 -30.44 4.63
CA ASP A 253 -13.10 -31.82 5.10
C ASP A 253 -11.87 -32.68 4.75
N ARG A 254 -11.11 -33.03 5.79
CA ARG A 254 -10.51 -34.36 5.85
C ARG A 254 -11.64 -35.33 6.22
N GLN A 255 -12.06 -36.15 5.26
CA GLN A 255 -12.45 -37.53 5.55
C GLN A 255 -11.20 -38.38 5.73
#